data_AF-A0A285UWI9-F1
#
_entry.id   AF-A0A285UWI9-F1
#
_cell.length_a   1.000
_cell.length_b   1.000
_cell.length_c   1.000
_cell.angle_alpha   90.00
_cell.angle_beta   90.00
_cell.angle_gamma   90.00
#
_symmetry.space_group_name_H-M   'P 1'
#
loop_
_entity.id
_entity.type
_entity.pdbx_description
1 polymer ?
#
loop_
_entity_poly.entity_id
_entity_poly.type
_entity_poly.pdbx_seq_one_letter_code
_entity_poly.pdbx_strand_id
1 'polypeptide(L)'
;MIEVISREKIQTVFEGEEIDYDIYIMEEKTPFSTKEVTIIVDFKKEELTGDCIAYGGFYDISIDECLSYIKEITHPIRTFDYIKNKYSSK
;
A
#
# COMPACT_ATOMS: atom_id res chain seq x y z
N MET A 1 13.05 -2.08 10.44
CA MET A 1 11.89 -1.59 11.21
C MET A 1 10.96 -0.92 10.21
N ILE A 2 9.68 -1.29 10.22
CA ILE A 2 8.67 -0.68 9.35
C ILE A 2 7.80 0.22 10.22
N GLU A 3 7.61 1.46 9.80
CA GLU A 3 6.75 2.43 10.47
C GLU A 3 5.78 3.03 9.46
N VAL A 4 4.49 3.16 9.81
CA VAL A 4 3.51 3.83 8.96
C VAL A 4 3.52 5.33 9.28
N ILE A 5 4.02 6.13 8.33
CA ILE A 5 4.17 7.58 8.45
C ILE A 5 2.85 8.29 8.13
N SER A 6 2.16 7.86 7.07
CA SER A 6 0.91 8.49 6.63
C SER A 6 -0.15 7.46 6.24
N ARG A 7 -1.40 7.87 6.39
CA ARG A 7 -2.61 7.13 6.02
C ARG A 7 -3.59 8.11 5.42
N GLU A 8 -3.96 7.92 4.17
CA GLU A 8 -4.86 8.80 3.46
C GLU A 8 -6.01 8.02 2.86
N LYS A 9 -7.21 8.56 3.00
CA LYS A 9 -8.41 8.03 2.37
C LYS A 9 -8.84 8.98 1.27
N ILE A 10 -8.90 8.49 0.03
CA ILE A 10 -9.32 9.28 -1.12
C ILE A 10 -10.61 8.69 -1.67
N GLN A 11 -11.69 9.45 -1.56
CA GLN A 11 -12.97 9.13 -2.18
C GLN A 11 -13.42 10.32 -3.03
N THR A 12 -13.37 10.17 -4.34
CA THR A 12 -13.67 11.27 -5.27
C THR A 12 -14.12 10.75 -6.63
N VAL A 13 -14.53 11.66 -7.51
CA VAL A 13 -14.65 11.39 -8.94
C VAL A 13 -13.50 12.11 -9.64
N PHE A 14 -12.69 11.37 -10.38
CA PHE A 14 -11.58 11.91 -11.16
C PHE A 14 -11.76 11.51 -12.62
N GLU A 15 -11.78 12.49 -13.52
CA GLU A 15 -11.99 12.26 -14.97
C GLU A 15 -13.26 11.45 -15.31
N GLY A 16 -14.29 11.52 -14.46
CA GLY A 16 -15.55 10.78 -14.65
C GLY A 16 -15.57 9.38 -14.03
N GLU A 17 -14.45 8.92 -13.49
CA GLU A 17 -14.33 7.63 -12.79
C GLU A 17 -14.43 7.84 -11.27
N GLU A 18 -15.23 6.99 -10.61
CA GLU A 18 -15.25 6.95 -9.15
C GLU A 18 -13.98 6.30 -8.62
N ILE A 19 -13.31 6.99 -7.72
CA ILE A 19 -12.11 6.53 -7.01
C ILE A 19 -12.45 6.32 -5.54
N ASP A 20 -12.02 5.18 -5.01
CA ASP A 20 -12.05 4.88 -3.58
C ASP A 20 -10.75 4.18 -3.17
N TYR A 21 -9.79 4.94 -2.68
CA TYR A 21 -8.46 4.47 -2.30
C TYR A 21 -8.22 4.62 -0.79
N ASP A 22 -7.50 3.65 -0.22
CA ASP A 22 -6.67 3.89 0.96
C ASP A 22 -5.20 3.88 0.54
N ILE A 23 -4.46 4.92 0.94
CA ILE A 23 -3.03 5.06 0.66
C ILE A 23 -2.28 4.99 1.99
N TYR A 24 -1.25 4.17 2.04
CA TYR A 24 -0.38 4.00 3.19
C TYR A 24 1.04 4.33 2.79
N ILE A 25 1.64 5.31 3.46
CA ILE A 25 3.06 5.63 3.31
C ILE A 25 3.78 5.08 4.52
N MET A 26 4.76 4.24 4.26
CA MET A 26 5.58 3.55 5.25
C MET A 26 7.05 3.86 5.03
N GLU A 27 7.83 3.77 6.09
CA GLU A 27 9.27 3.83 6.01
C GLU A 27 9.86 2.55 6.59
N GLU A 28 10.63 1.87 5.76
CA GLU A 28 11.43 0.73 6.14
C GLU A 28 12.87 1.19 6.37
N LYS A 29 13.30 1.10 7.63
CA LYS A 29 14.68 1.41 8.04
C LYS A 29 15.47 0.13 8.26
N THR A 30 16.61 0.04 7.57
CA THR A 30 17.70 -0.90 7.85
C THR A 30 18.91 -0.14 8.39
N PRO A 31 19.95 -0.82 8.93
CA PRO A 31 21.18 -0.15 9.33
C PRO A 31 21.91 0.60 8.21
N PHE A 32 21.63 0.26 6.94
CA PHE A 32 22.36 0.76 5.77
C PHE A 32 21.52 1.67 4.86
N SER A 33 20.20 1.65 4.99
CA SER A 33 19.31 2.38 4.09
C SER A 33 17.94 2.66 4.70
N THR A 34 17.32 3.69 4.17
CA THR A 34 15.90 4.00 4.34
C THR A 34 15.20 3.76 3.02
N LYS A 35 14.03 3.13 3.07
CA LYS A 35 13.13 2.93 1.94
C LYS A 35 11.76 3.49 2.29
N GLU A 36 11.26 4.41 1.49
CA GLU A 36 9.88 4.89 1.58
C GLU A 36 9.02 3.99 0.69
N VAL A 37 7.93 3.47 1.25
CA VAL A 37 7.03 2.52 0.60
C VAL A 37 5.63 3.12 0.56
N THR A 38 5.05 3.18 -0.62
CA THR A 38 3.66 3.58 -0.82
C THR A 38 2.86 2.35 -1.19
N ILE A 39 1.78 2.08 -0.46
CA ILE A 39 0.80 1.05 -0.79
C ILE A 39 -0.52 1.72 -1.07
N ILE A 40 -1.11 1.39 -2.22
CA ILE A 40 -2.43 1.87 -2.63
C ILE A 40 -3.37 0.67 -2.68
N VAL A 41 -4.48 0.83 -1.99
CA VAL A 41 -5.57 -0.12 -1.94
C VAL A 41 -6.74 0.47 -2.72
N ASP A 42 -7.04 -0.11 -3.88
CA ASP A 42 -8.15 0.29 -4.73
C ASP A 42 -9.39 -0.55 -4.41
N PHE A 43 -10.41 0.07 -3.83
CA PHE A 43 -11.67 -0.60 -3.49
C PHE A 43 -12.64 -0.69 -4.66
N LYS A 44 -12.46 0.11 -5.72
CA LYS A 44 -13.32 0.09 -6.91
C LYS A 44 -12.89 -0.98 -7.90
N LYS A 45 -11.58 -1.13 -8.11
CA LYS A 45 -11.00 -2.19 -8.95
C LYS A 45 -10.64 -3.46 -8.18
N GLU A 46 -10.73 -3.40 -6.84
CA GLU A 46 -10.28 -4.45 -5.93
C GLU A 46 -8.79 -4.79 -6.12
N GLU A 47 -7.97 -3.79 -6.42
CA GLU A 47 -6.54 -3.96 -6.71
C GLU A 47 -5.69 -3.50 -5.52
N LEU A 48 -4.53 -4.13 -5.38
CA LEU A 48 -3.48 -3.73 -4.46
C LEU A 48 -2.26 -3.39 -5.31
N THR A 49 -1.72 -2.19 -5.14
CA THR A 49 -0.50 -1.76 -5.84
C THR A 49 0.46 -1.11 -4.86
N GLY A 50 1.72 -1.01 -5.25
CA GLY A 50 2.71 -0.33 -4.44
C GLY A 50 3.99 -0.05 -5.19
N ASP A 51 4.68 0.96 -4.70
CA ASP A 51 5.94 1.46 -5.18
C ASP A 51 6.81 1.89 -4.01
N CYS A 52 8.11 2.01 -4.25
CA CYS A 52 9.03 2.52 -3.25
C CYS A 52 10.09 3.42 -3.83
N ILE A 53 10.55 4.32 -2.96
CA ILE A 53 11.71 5.16 -3.17
C ILE A 53 12.83 4.60 -2.30
N ALA A 54 13.91 4.14 -2.94
CA ALA A 54 15.11 3.64 -2.28
C ALA A 54 16.34 4.02 -3.10
N TYR A 55 17.53 4.09 -2.50
CA TYR A 55 18.80 4.21 -3.26
C TYR A 55 18.84 5.32 -4.34
N GLY A 56 18.04 6.39 -4.19
CA GLY A 56 17.92 7.48 -5.16
C GLY A 56 17.05 7.20 -6.39
N GLY A 57 16.22 6.14 -6.38
CA GLY A 57 15.33 5.77 -7.48
C GLY A 57 13.94 5.33 -7.02
N PHE A 58 13.04 5.22 -8.00
CA PHE A 58 11.69 4.67 -7.86
C PHE A 58 11.66 3.23 -8.34
N TYR A 59 10.98 2.36 -7.61
CA TYR A 59 10.88 0.94 -7.90
C TYR A 59 9.46 0.45 -7.67
N ASP A 60 8.96 -0.37 -8.59
CA ASP A 60 7.70 -1.08 -8.39
C ASP A 60 7.87 -2.16 -7.32
N ILE A 61 6.81 -2.37 -6.54
CA ILE A 61 6.74 -3.43 -5.55
C ILE A 61 5.80 -4.52 -6.05
N SER A 62 6.20 -5.78 -5.90
CA SER A 62 5.34 -6.90 -6.28
C SER A 62 4.11 -7.02 -5.37
N ILE A 63 3.06 -7.69 -5.84
CA ILE A 63 1.87 -7.96 -5.02
C ILE A 63 2.21 -8.69 -3.72
N ASP A 64 3.12 -9.67 -3.75
CA ASP A 64 3.50 -10.44 -2.55
C ASP A 64 4.21 -9.57 -1.51
N GLU A 65 5.02 -8.62 -1.95
CA GLU A 65 5.62 -7.62 -1.08
C GLU A 65 4.57 -6.64 -0.54
N CYS A 66 3.63 -6.18 -1.36
CA CYS A 66 2.50 -5.35 -0.90
C CYS A 66 1.70 -6.08 0.19
N LEU A 67 1.40 -7.37 -0.02
CA LEU A 67 0.74 -8.22 0.96
C LEU A 67 1.55 -8.38 2.25
N SER A 68 2.87 -8.30 2.17
CA SER A 68 3.75 -8.32 3.34
C SER A 68 3.68 -7.00 4.11
N TYR A 69 3.71 -5.85 3.43
CA TYR A 69 3.56 -4.55 4.11
C TYR A 69 2.20 -4.37 4.77
N ILE A 70 1.09 -4.72 4.11
CA ILE A 70 -0.25 -4.54 4.71
C ILE A 70 -0.44 -5.38 5.98
N LYS A 71 0.31 -6.47 6.17
CA LYS A 71 0.28 -7.27 7.41
C LYS A 71 0.92 -6.53 8.58
N GLU A 72 1.88 -5.66 8.32
CA GLU A 72 2.56 -4.84 9.32
C GLU A 72 1.73 -3.61 9.74
N ILE A 73 0.68 -3.27 8.98
CA ILE A 73 -0.22 -2.15 9.30
C ILE A 73 -1.19 -2.58 10.41
N THR A 74 -0.89 -2.15 11.64
CA THR A 74 -1.68 -2.49 12.83
C THR A 74 -2.99 -1.70 12.96
N HIS A 75 -3.04 -0.49 12.40
CA HIS A 75 -4.19 0.42 12.46
C HIS A 75 -4.55 0.86 11.04
N PRO A 76 -5.21 0.00 10.25
CA PRO A 76 -5.61 0.36 8.90
C PRO A 76 -6.87 1.25 8.94
N ILE A 77 -7.07 2.03 7.87
CA ILE A 77 -8.28 2.88 7.71
C ILE A 77 -9.51 1.97 7.58
N ARG A 78 -9.38 0.88 6.83
CA ARG A 78 -10.40 -0.14 6.58
C ARG A 78 -9.80 -1.55 6.65
N THR A 79 -10.64 -2.57 6.79
CA THR A 79 -10.17 -3.96 6.86
C THR A 79 -9.59 -4.41 5.52
N PHE A 80 -8.49 -5.15 5.54
CA PHE A 80 -7.89 -5.76 4.34
C PHE A 80 -8.47 -7.14 3.98
N ASP A 81 -9.57 -7.57 4.61
CA ASP A 81 -10.08 -8.94 4.48
C ASP A 81 -10.42 -9.31 3.03
N TYR A 82 -11.02 -8.38 2.29
CA TYR A 82 -11.36 -8.61 0.88
C TYR A 82 -10.11 -8.85 0.01
N ILE A 83 -9.05 -8.08 0.23
CA ILE A 83 -7.76 -8.22 -0.47
C ILE A 83 -7.11 -9.54 -0.10
N LYS A 84 -7.03 -9.83 1.20
CA LYS A 84 -6.44 -11.08 1.70
C LYS A 84 -7.15 -12.30 1.09
N ASN A 85 -8.48 -12.28 1.03
CA ASN A 85 -9.26 -13.36 0.42
C ASN A 85 -9.00 -13.49 -1.09
N LYS A 86 -8.92 -12.37 -1.82
CA LYS A 86 -8.62 -12.34 -3.26
C LYS A 86 -7.28 -12.99 -3.58
N TYR A 87 -6.25 -12.72 -2.78
CA TYR A 87 -4.89 -13.22 -3.02
C TYR A 87 -4.53 -14.51 -2.27
N SER A 88 -5.34 -14.99 -1.32
CA SER A 88 -5.15 -16.30 -0.65
C SER A 88 -5.70 -17.49 -1.45
N SER A 89 -6.43 -17.23 -2.54
CA SER A 89 -7.09 -18.26 -3.35
C SER A 89 -6.24 -18.73 -4.55
N LYS A 90 -4.92 -18.52 -4.51
CA LYS A 90 -3.95 -18.96 -5.53
C LYS A 90 -3.00 -20.00 -4.98
#